data_AF-A0AAV6HNS7-F1
#
_entry.id   AF-A0AAV6HNS7-F1
#
_cell.length_a   1.000
_cell.length_b   1.000
_cell.length_c   1.000
_cell.angle_alpha   90.00
_cell.angle_beta   90.00
_cell.angle_gamma   90.00
#
_symmetry.space_group_name_H-M   'P 1'
#
loop_
_entity.id
_entity.type
_entity.pdbx_description
1 polymer ?
#
loop_
_entity_poly.entity_id
_entity_poly.type
_entity_poly.pdbx_seq_one_letter_code
_entity_poly.pdbx_strand_id
1 'polypeptide(L)'
;MAMPKPDFVMLQYQDAIFGNVALVMVGSRYLDHLIVERKYAEAASLCPKLLQGSASAWERWVFHFAHLRQLPVLVPYIPTENPRLRDTAYEVALVALATNPSFHKDLLSTVKSWPSALYSTLPVISAIEPQLNTSSVTDVLKEALAELYVIDGQYENAFSLYADLMKPDVFDFIEKHDLHNAIREKAVQLMMIDCKRAVPLLTQQRDLITPSEVVSQLLAAGDMCNSRYYLHLYLHSLFEANPHAGRDLHDMQVELYADFDPKMLLPFLRSSQHYTLEKAYEICVKRDLLLEQVFILGRMGNSKQALAVIINKLGDIAEAIEFVSMQHDDDLWEELINQCLHKPEMVGVLLEHTVGHLDPLYIVNMVPNGLEIPRLRDRLVKIITDYRTETSLRHGCNDILKADCVNLLVKYYKEARHAIYLTDEEDEARAKRDDNMASKSNEHSPNMRTTEVKSKTRGGGRCCICFDPFSIQNVSIVAFFCCHAYHTTCLSDSTNSVSSKKGKSPASGSALSYYEYGNGDVDDEEDDDDTASGGLRMRCILCTTAAG
;
A
#
# COMPACT_ATOMS: atom_id res chain seq x y z
N MET A 1 -60.67 -54.76 63.52
CA MET A 1 -59.33 -55.35 63.26
C MET A 1 -59.37 -56.07 61.93
N ALA A 2 -58.99 -55.38 60.86
CA ALA A 2 -58.86 -55.98 59.53
C ALA A 2 -57.37 -56.07 59.21
N MET A 3 -56.89 -57.28 58.93
CA MET A 3 -55.52 -57.51 58.46
C MET A 3 -55.38 -57.02 57.01
N PRO A 4 -54.24 -56.40 56.63
CA PRO A 4 -53.97 -56.09 55.23
C PRO A 4 -53.49 -57.34 54.49
N LYS A 5 -54.03 -57.59 53.29
CA LYS A 5 -53.54 -58.59 52.33
C LYS A 5 -52.17 -58.14 51.78
N PRO A 6 -51.17 -59.03 51.66
CA PRO A 6 -49.95 -58.72 50.94
C PRO A 6 -50.06 -59.08 49.44
N ASP A 7 -49.21 -58.43 48.63
CA ASP A 7 -48.62 -58.92 47.38
C ASP A 7 -49.49 -59.08 46.11
N PHE A 8 -49.87 -57.95 45.50
CA PHE A 8 -50.24 -57.92 44.07
C PHE A 8 -49.26 -57.11 43.19
N VAL A 9 -48.39 -56.29 43.80
CA VAL A 9 -47.45 -55.41 43.07
C VAL A 9 -46.12 -56.12 42.76
N MET A 10 -45.72 -57.15 43.53
CA MET A 10 -44.48 -57.90 43.30
C MET A 10 -44.57 -58.88 42.11
N LEU A 11 -45.76 -59.44 41.83
CA LEU A 11 -45.95 -60.43 40.76
C LEU A 11 -45.90 -59.80 39.35
N GLN A 12 -46.41 -58.58 39.17
CA GLN A 12 -46.31 -57.87 37.87
C GLN A 12 -44.87 -57.44 37.55
N TYR A 13 -44.05 -57.13 38.56
CA TYR A 13 -42.62 -56.87 38.38
C TYR A 13 -41.85 -58.16 38.06
N GLN A 14 -42.17 -59.29 38.70
CA GLN A 14 -41.53 -60.57 38.42
C GLN A 14 -41.86 -61.12 37.03
N ASP A 15 -43.09 -61.00 36.55
CA ASP A 15 -43.49 -61.45 35.20
C ASP A 15 -42.86 -60.60 34.09
N ALA A 16 -42.71 -59.28 34.28
CA ALA A 16 -42.00 -58.42 33.34
C ALA A 16 -40.49 -58.70 33.31
N ILE A 17 -39.89 -59.04 34.46
CA ILE A 17 -38.48 -59.44 34.56
C ILE A 17 -38.25 -60.82 33.93
N PHE A 18 -39.11 -61.81 34.20
CA PHE A 18 -39.02 -63.14 33.58
C PHE A 18 -39.28 -63.13 32.07
N GLY A 19 -40.24 -62.33 31.61
CA GLY A 19 -40.52 -62.13 30.19
C GLY A 19 -39.34 -61.51 29.43
N ASN A 20 -38.68 -60.52 30.03
CA ASN A 20 -37.46 -59.92 29.46
C ASN A 20 -36.27 -60.90 29.45
N VAL A 21 -36.10 -61.74 30.48
CA VAL A 21 -35.02 -62.75 30.51
C VAL A 21 -35.23 -63.85 29.47
N ALA A 22 -36.48 -64.31 29.29
CA ALA A 22 -36.83 -65.29 28.25
C ALA A 22 -36.66 -64.69 26.84
N LEU A 23 -37.06 -63.45 26.62
CA LEU A 23 -36.91 -62.74 25.35
C LEU A 23 -35.43 -62.55 24.98
N VAL A 24 -34.57 -62.18 25.93
CA VAL A 24 -33.13 -62.03 25.71
C VAL A 24 -32.46 -63.36 25.39
N MET A 25 -32.87 -64.46 26.05
CA MET A 25 -32.30 -65.80 25.83
C MET A 25 -32.78 -66.45 24.52
N VAL A 26 -34.05 -66.26 24.16
CA VAL A 26 -34.59 -66.69 22.86
C VAL A 26 -34.03 -65.80 21.74
N GLY A 27 -33.93 -64.50 21.98
CA GLY A 27 -33.34 -63.52 21.08
C GLY A 27 -31.87 -63.82 20.79
N SER A 28 -31.08 -64.19 21.79
CA SER A 28 -29.67 -64.56 21.57
C SER A 28 -29.52 -65.82 20.74
N ARG A 29 -30.34 -66.86 21.01
CA ARG A 29 -30.33 -68.09 20.20
C ARG A 29 -30.81 -67.87 18.76
N TYR A 30 -31.74 -66.94 18.56
CA TYR A 30 -32.19 -66.57 17.23
C TYR A 30 -31.13 -65.79 16.45
N LEU A 31 -30.43 -64.86 17.11
CA LEU A 31 -29.27 -64.17 16.52
C LEU A 31 -28.14 -65.15 16.18
N ASP A 32 -27.83 -66.11 17.06
CA ASP A 32 -26.86 -67.19 16.78
C ASP A 32 -27.27 -67.99 15.54
N HIS A 33 -28.55 -68.35 15.42
CA HIS A 33 -29.06 -69.08 14.26
C HIS A 33 -28.92 -68.28 12.95
N LEU A 34 -29.28 -66.98 12.96
CA LEU A 34 -29.13 -66.11 11.79
C LEU A 34 -27.67 -65.92 11.37
N ILE A 35 -26.75 -65.90 12.33
CA ILE A 35 -25.30 -65.86 12.07
C ILE A 35 -24.82 -67.16 11.41
N VAL A 36 -25.29 -68.32 11.89
CA VAL A 36 -24.98 -69.62 11.28
C VAL A 36 -25.52 -69.70 9.84
N GLU A 37 -26.68 -69.12 9.57
CA GLU A 37 -27.26 -68.99 8.22
C GLU A 37 -26.60 -67.91 7.35
N ARG A 38 -25.59 -67.19 7.86
CA ARG A 38 -24.89 -66.07 7.20
C ARG A 38 -25.77 -64.87 6.85
N LYS A 39 -26.92 -64.71 7.52
CA LYS A 39 -27.85 -63.57 7.34
C LYS A 39 -27.49 -62.41 8.28
N TYR A 40 -26.29 -61.87 8.11
CA TYR A 40 -25.72 -60.87 9.03
C TYR A 40 -26.49 -59.54 9.06
N ALA A 41 -27.03 -59.09 7.93
CA ALA A 41 -27.82 -57.86 7.84
C ALA A 41 -29.17 -57.96 8.57
N GLU A 42 -29.85 -59.10 8.41
CA GLU A 42 -31.09 -59.38 9.14
C GLU A 42 -30.82 -59.46 10.64
N ALA A 43 -29.75 -60.15 11.05
CA ALA A 43 -29.32 -60.22 12.45
C ALA A 43 -29.05 -58.82 13.04
N ALA A 44 -28.30 -57.97 12.34
CA ALA A 44 -28.00 -56.61 12.78
C ALA A 44 -29.27 -55.75 12.95
N SER A 45 -30.24 -55.83 12.03
CA SER A 45 -31.49 -55.07 12.10
C SER A 45 -32.38 -55.43 13.31
N LEU A 46 -32.21 -56.65 13.83
CA LEU A 46 -32.97 -57.16 14.97
C LEU A 46 -32.28 -56.89 16.31
N CYS A 47 -30.98 -56.57 16.32
CA CYS A 47 -30.22 -56.23 17.53
C CYS A 47 -30.86 -55.11 18.36
N PRO A 48 -31.33 -53.98 17.80
CA PRO A 48 -32.04 -52.95 18.57
C PRO A 48 -33.27 -53.45 19.33
N LYS A 49 -34.04 -54.37 18.72
CA LYS A 49 -35.29 -54.90 19.30
C LYS A 49 -35.04 -55.96 20.37
N LEU A 50 -33.99 -56.76 20.19
CA LEU A 50 -33.68 -57.92 21.03
C LEU A 50 -32.74 -57.60 22.20
N LEU A 51 -31.79 -56.69 22.00
CA LEU A 51 -30.77 -56.34 23.01
C LEU A 51 -31.20 -55.17 23.90
N GLN A 52 -32.08 -54.30 23.38
CA GLN A 52 -32.71 -53.19 24.12
C GLN A 52 -31.68 -52.41 24.98
N GLY A 53 -32.00 -52.15 26.25
CA GLY A 53 -31.19 -51.41 27.22
C GLY A 53 -29.97 -52.15 27.79
N SER A 54 -29.65 -53.37 27.33
CA SER A 54 -28.59 -54.18 27.93
C SER A 54 -27.21 -53.90 27.31
N ALA A 55 -26.42 -53.04 27.97
CA ALA A 55 -25.06 -52.70 27.52
C ALA A 55 -24.16 -53.95 27.37
N SER A 56 -24.20 -54.88 28.33
CA SER A 56 -23.36 -56.09 28.31
C SER A 56 -23.72 -57.06 27.19
N ALA A 57 -25.00 -57.09 26.77
CA ALA A 57 -25.43 -57.89 25.64
C ALA A 57 -24.96 -57.26 24.33
N TRP A 58 -25.10 -55.94 24.18
CA TRP A 58 -24.55 -55.19 23.05
C TRP A 58 -23.05 -55.38 22.87
N GLU A 59 -22.27 -55.22 23.94
CA GLU A 59 -20.81 -55.42 23.89
C GLU A 59 -20.44 -56.83 23.40
N ARG A 60 -21.11 -57.87 23.94
CA ARG A 60 -20.88 -59.27 23.52
C ARG A 60 -21.11 -59.43 22.02
N TRP A 61 -22.20 -58.87 21.49
CA TRP A 61 -22.53 -58.97 20.08
C TRP A 61 -21.61 -58.12 19.20
N VAL A 62 -21.18 -56.93 19.65
CA VAL A 62 -20.18 -56.11 18.95
C VAL A 62 -18.89 -56.92 18.78
N PHE A 63 -18.36 -57.52 19.86
CA PHE A 63 -17.17 -58.36 19.75
C PHE A 63 -17.43 -59.61 18.90
N HIS A 64 -18.59 -60.25 19.00
CA HIS A 64 -18.91 -61.43 18.21
C HIS A 64 -18.95 -61.11 16.69
N PHE A 65 -19.61 -60.02 16.28
CA PHE A 65 -19.60 -59.54 14.90
C PHE A 65 -18.21 -59.10 14.44
N ALA A 66 -17.37 -58.58 15.34
CA ALA A 66 -15.96 -58.26 15.06
C ALA A 66 -15.16 -59.52 14.69
N HIS A 67 -15.28 -60.61 15.45
CA HIS A 67 -14.61 -61.89 15.16
C HIS A 67 -15.02 -62.47 13.80
N LEU A 68 -16.27 -62.22 13.39
CA LEU A 68 -16.81 -62.67 12.11
C LEU A 68 -16.46 -61.73 10.93
N ARG A 69 -15.77 -60.61 11.18
CA ARG A 69 -15.47 -59.54 10.21
C ARG A 69 -16.72 -58.94 9.54
N GLN A 70 -17.88 -59.00 10.21
CA GLN A 70 -19.16 -58.46 9.73
C GLN A 70 -19.66 -57.29 10.58
N LEU A 71 -18.79 -56.73 11.43
CA LEU A 71 -19.10 -55.58 12.28
C LEU A 71 -19.60 -54.33 11.53
N PRO A 72 -19.14 -54.01 10.30
CA PRO A 72 -19.64 -52.86 9.53
C PRO A 72 -21.17 -52.82 9.40
N VAL A 73 -21.82 -53.99 9.29
CA VAL A 73 -23.28 -54.10 9.12
C VAL A 73 -24.03 -53.76 10.41
N LEU A 74 -23.39 -53.91 11.57
CA LEU A 74 -23.98 -53.62 12.87
C LEU A 74 -23.83 -52.15 13.27
N VAL A 75 -22.79 -51.46 12.79
CA VAL A 75 -22.45 -50.08 13.22
C VAL A 75 -23.62 -49.09 13.17
N PRO A 76 -24.45 -49.03 12.12
CA PRO A 76 -25.58 -48.10 12.05
C PRO A 76 -26.63 -48.29 13.15
N TYR A 77 -26.64 -49.45 13.80
CA TYR A 77 -27.63 -49.83 14.82
C TYR A 77 -27.07 -49.75 16.26
N ILE A 78 -25.78 -49.43 16.43
CA ILE A 78 -25.15 -49.37 17.75
C ILE A 78 -25.71 -48.16 18.53
N PRO A 79 -26.17 -48.34 19.78
CA PRO A 79 -26.71 -47.26 20.59
C PRO A 79 -25.62 -46.27 21.04
N THR A 80 -25.93 -44.98 21.04
CA THR A 80 -25.03 -43.89 21.50
C THR A 80 -25.35 -43.39 22.90
N GLU A 81 -26.60 -43.50 23.37
CA GLU A 81 -27.04 -42.98 24.68
C GLU A 81 -27.60 -44.06 25.60
N ASN A 82 -28.66 -44.75 25.18
CA ASN A 82 -29.39 -45.72 25.99
C ASN A 82 -29.43 -47.09 25.29
N PRO A 83 -28.52 -48.03 25.61
CA PRO A 83 -27.41 -47.95 26.58
C PRO A 83 -26.12 -47.39 25.97
N ARG A 84 -25.35 -46.63 26.76
CA ARG A 84 -23.98 -46.26 26.44
C ARG A 84 -23.06 -47.46 26.71
N LEU A 85 -22.27 -47.84 25.70
CA LEU A 85 -21.31 -48.95 25.78
C LEU A 85 -19.97 -48.45 26.31
N ARG A 86 -19.06 -49.39 26.60
CA ARG A 86 -17.65 -49.05 26.85
C ARG A 86 -16.98 -48.51 25.58
N ASP A 87 -16.04 -47.59 25.77
CA ASP A 87 -15.27 -46.92 24.72
C ASP A 87 -14.66 -47.92 23.72
N THR A 88 -14.15 -49.05 24.23
CA THR A 88 -13.56 -50.13 23.41
C THR A 88 -14.52 -50.74 22.39
N ALA A 89 -15.83 -50.77 22.66
CA ALA A 89 -16.82 -51.29 21.72
C ALA A 89 -17.00 -50.35 20.52
N TYR A 90 -16.98 -49.04 20.75
CA TYR A 90 -17.03 -48.01 19.70
C TYR A 90 -15.72 -47.95 18.92
N GLU A 91 -14.57 -48.04 19.59
CA GLU A 91 -13.24 -48.08 18.97
C GLU A 91 -13.11 -49.25 17.99
N VAL A 92 -13.49 -50.47 18.42
CA VAL A 92 -13.45 -51.66 17.56
C VAL A 92 -14.39 -51.53 16.36
N ALA A 93 -15.54 -50.89 16.53
CA ALA A 93 -16.46 -50.60 15.43
C ALA A 93 -15.85 -49.66 14.38
N LEU A 94 -15.21 -48.57 14.82
CA LEU A 94 -14.53 -47.63 13.92
C LEU A 94 -13.33 -48.27 13.21
N VAL A 95 -12.50 -49.05 13.93
CA VAL A 95 -11.36 -49.76 13.33
C VAL A 95 -11.81 -50.79 12.29
N ALA A 96 -12.92 -51.49 12.54
CA ALA A 96 -13.48 -52.45 11.58
C ALA A 96 -13.98 -51.79 10.29
N LEU A 97 -14.54 -50.57 10.38
CA LEU A 97 -14.93 -49.78 9.21
C LEU A 97 -13.72 -49.25 8.44
N ALA A 98 -12.64 -48.88 9.14
CA ALA A 98 -11.41 -48.39 8.51
C ALA A 98 -10.63 -49.48 7.75
N THR A 99 -10.75 -50.75 8.13
CA THR A 99 -9.96 -51.85 7.53
C THR A 99 -10.31 -52.13 6.07
N ASN A 100 -11.51 -51.73 5.61
CA ASN A 100 -12.04 -52.11 4.30
C ASN A 100 -12.46 -50.86 3.49
N PRO A 101 -11.88 -50.64 2.29
CA PRO A 101 -12.16 -49.46 1.46
C PRO A 101 -13.63 -49.18 1.13
N SER A 102 -14.45 -50.23 1.05
CA SER A 102 -15.88 -50.11 0.77
C SER A 102 -16.64 -49.36 1.86
N PHE A 103 -16.17 -49.41 3.11
CA PHE A 103 -16.87 -48.85 4.28
C PHE A 103 -16.27 -47.52 4.75
N HIS A 104 -15.32 -46.92 4.03
CA HIS A 104 -14.73 -45.63 4.41
C HIS A 104 -15.76 -44.49 4.44
N LYS A 105 -16.78 -44.53 3.57
CA LYS A 105 -17.89 -43.56 3.61
C LYS A 105 -18.73 -43.71 4.86
N ASP A 106 -18.99 -44.96 5.26
CA ASP A 106 -19.73 -45.27 6.47
C ASP A 106 -18.91 -44.82 7.69
N LEU A 107 -17.60 -45.07 7.71
CA LEU A 107 -16.68 -44.53 8.72
C LEU A 107 -16.82 -43.01 8.87
N LEU A 108 -16.66 -42.26 7.78
CA LEU A 108 -16.77 -40.80 7.81
C LEU A 108 -18.13 -40.33 8.36
N SER A 109 -19.23 -40.97 7.93
CA SER A 109 -20.56 -40.65 8.43
C SER A 109 -20.71 -40.95 9.92
N THR A 110 -20.16 -42.07 10.39
CA THR A 110 -20.21 -42.47 11.79
C THR A 110 -19.41 -41.53 12.68
N VAL A 111 -18.18 -41.16 12.27
CA VAL A 111 -17.33 -40.19 12.99
C VAL A 111 -18.01 -38.82 13.11
N LYS A 112 -18.70 -38.36 12.06
CA LYS A 112 -19.44 -37.09 12.10
C LYS A 112 -20.72 -37.15 12.95
N SER A 113 -21.33 -38.33 13.08
CA SER A 113 -22.61 -38.52 13.77
C SER A 113 -22.47 -38.87 15.25
N TRP A 114 -21.41 -39.60 15.63
CA TRP A 114 -21.21 -40.07 16.99
C TRP A 114 -20.62 -38.96 17.87
N PRO A 115 -21.13 -38.75 19.09
CA PRO A 115 -20.52 -37.84 20.03
C PRO A 115 -19.07 -38.25 20.34
N SER A 116 -18.13 -37.30 20.27
CA SER A 116 -16.70 -37.53 20.54
C SER A 116 -16.40 -38.05 21.95
N ALA A 117 -17.33 -37.87 22.90
CA ALA A 117 -17.19 -38.38 24.26
C ALA A 117 -17.38 -39.91 24.38
N LEU A 118 -17.79 -40.61 23.31
CA LEU A 118 -18.10 -42.05 23.34
C LEU A 118 -16.89 -42.97 23.14
N TYR A 119 -15.78 -42.47 22.61
CA TYR A 119 -14.62 -43.29 22.29
C TYR A 119 -13.32 -42.52 22.47
N SER A 120 -12.21 -43.23 22.71
CA SER A 120 -10.88 -42.64 22.62
C SER A 120 -10.43 -42.57 21.17
N THR A 121 -9.98 -41.39 20.74
CA THR A 121 -9.50 -41.13 19.37
C THR A 121 -8.17 -41.81 19.07
N LEU A 122 -7.25 -41.86 20.04
CA LEU A 122 -5.88 -42.36 19.83
C LEU A 122 -5.79 -43.80 19.32
N PRO A 123 -6.52 -44.79 19.90
CA PRO A 123 -6.47 -46.17 19.40
C PRO A 123 -6.98 -46.30 17.96
N VAL A 124 -7.97 -45.49 17.59
CA VAL A 124 -8.53 -45.47 16.24
C VAL A 124 -7.55 -44.83 15.27
N ILE A 125 -6.94 -43.70 15.63
CA ILE A 125 -5.90 -43.03 14.84
C ILE A 125 -4.72 -43.97 14.60
N SER A 126 -4.16 -44.59 15.64
CA SER A 126 -3.01 -45.52 15.51
C SER A 126 -3.31 -46.75 14.65
N ALA A 127 -4.58 -47.15 14.52
CA ALA A 127 -4.99 -48.23 13.64
C ALA A 127 -5.16 -47.79 12.17
N ILE A 128 -5.48 -46.52 11.93
CA ILE A 128 -5.71 -45.95 10.59
C ILE A 128 -4.39 -45.42 9.98
N GLU A 129 -3.52 -44.80 10.78
CA GLU A 129 -2.25 -44.21 10.34
C GLU A 129 -1.41 -45.14 9.45
N PRO A 130 -1.17 -46.42 9.79
CA PRO A 130 -0.39 -47.31 8.94
C PRO A 130 -1.02 -47.58 7.57
N GLN A 131 -2.35 -47.45 7.48
CA GLN A 131 -3.10 -47.70 6.25
C GLN A 131 -2.92 -46.56 5.23
N LEU A 132 -2.49 -45.37 5.67
CA LEU A 132 -2.14 -44.24 4.80
C LEU A 132 -0.94 -44.50 3.87
N ASN A 133 -0.10 -45.48 4.22
CA ASN A 133 1.06 -45.86 3.42
C ASN A 133 0.77 -47.03 2.48
N THR A 134 -0.47 -47.54 2.46
CA THR A 134 -0.89 -48.68 1.64
C THR A 134 -1.60 -48.19 0.38
N SER A 135 -1.61 -48.98 -0.70
CA SER A 135 -2.32 -48.63 -1.96
C SER A 135 -3.85 -48.54 -1.84
N SER A 136 -4.42 -48.87 -0.67
CA SER A 136 -5.85 -48.83 -0.37
C SER A 136 -6.34 -47.48 0.19
N VAL A 137 -5.50 -46.45 0.20
CA VAL A 137 -5.89 -45.11 0.67
C VAL A 137 -6.91 -44.51 -0.26
N THR A 138 -8.06 -44.16 0.32
CA THR A 138 -9.08 -43.35 -0.34
C THR A 138 -9.10 -41.97 0.29
N ASP A 139 -9.47 -40.95 -0.49
CA ASP A 139 -9.66 -39.58 0.00
C ASP A 139 -10.64 -39.51 1.18
N VAL A 140 -11.65 -40.39 1.20
CA VAL A 140 -12.63 -40.50 2.28
C VAL A 140 -12.01 -40.98 3.60
N LEU A 141 -10.98 -41.82 3.54
CA LEU A 141 -10.25 -42.30 4.73
C LEU A 141 -9.38 -41.19 5.31
N LYS A 142 -8.71 -40.41 4.43
CA LYS A 142 -7.96 -39.22 4.84
C LYS A 142 -8.89 -38.19 5.48
N GLU A 143 -10.08 -38.01 4.94
CA GLU A 143 -11.09 -37.11 5.53
C GLU A 143 -11.55 -37.61 6.90
N ALA A 144 -11.89 -38.89 7.02
CA ALA A 144 -12.29 -39.47 8.30
C ALA A 144 -11.19 -39.36 9.37
N LEU A 145 -9.93 -39.56 8.97
CA LEU A 145 -8.79 -39.38 9.86
C LEU A 145 -8.57 -37.91 10.25
N ALA A 146 -8.73 -36.97 9.31
CA ALA A 146 -8.64 -35.55 9.61
C ALA A 146 -9.70 -35.12 10.64
N GLU A 147 -10.94 -35.60 10.51
CA GLU A 147 -12.00 -35.37 11.51
C GLU A 147 -11.63 -35.96 12.88
N LEU A 148 -11.02 -37.15 12.92
CA LEU A 148 -10.53 -37.75 14.17
C LEU A 148 -9.41 -36.91 14.81
N TYR A 149 -8.49 -36.35 14.03
CA TYR A 149 -7.46 -35.43 14.54
C TYR A 149 -8.06 -34.12 15.06
N VAL A 150 -9.12 -33.59 14.43
CA VAL A 150 -9.85 -32.41 14.95
C VAL A 150 -10.47 -32.71 16.31
N ILE A 151 -11.03 -33.91 16.50
CA ILE A 151 -11.61 -34.34 17.78
C ILE A 151 -10.53 -34.51 18.85
N ASP A 152 -9.36 -35.05 18.50
CA ASP A 152 -8.22 -35.23 19.41
C ASP A 152 -7.53 -33.90 19.78
N GLY A 153 -7.74 -32.84 19.00
CA GLY A 153 -7.09 -31.53 19.15
C GLY A 153 -5.75 -31.41 18.41
N GLN A 154 -5.41 -32.38 17.55
CA GLN A 154 -4.19 -32.36 16.72
C GLN A 154 -4.43 -31.63 15.39
N TYR A 155 -4.60 -30.32 15.45
CA TYR A 155 -5.00 -29.51 14.30
C TYR A 155 -3.97 -29.46 13.16
N GLU A 156 -2.67 -29.59 13.44
CA GLU A 156 -1.61 -29.61 12.41
C GLU A 156 -1.71 -30.85 11.50
N ASN A 157 -1.95 -32.02 12.10
CA ASN A 157 -2.13 -33.29 11.37
C ASN A 157 -3.46 -33.31 10.59
N ALA A 158 -4.52 -32.71 11.16
CA ALA A 158 -5.77 -32.51 10.44
C ALA A 158 -5.58 -31.60 9.22
N PHE A 159 -4.86 -30.49 9.39
CA PHE A 159 -4.57 -29.54 8.32
C PHE A 159 -3.78 -30.18 7.18
N SER A 160 -2.74 -30.97 7.48
CA SER A 160 -1.92 -31.60 6.45
C SER A 160 -2.74 -32.53 5.54
N LEU A 161 -3.68 -33.28 6.13
CA LEU A 161 -4.62 -34.12 5.39
C LEU A 161 -5.65 -33.30 4.62
N TYR A 162 -6.21 -32.23 5.18
CA TYR A 162 -7.15 -31.38 4.45
C TYR A 162 -6.50 -30.64 3.27
N ALA A 163 -5.25 -30.20 3.43
CA ALA A 163 -4.46 -29.61 2.35
C ALA A 163 -4.20 -30.62 1.23
N ASP A 164 -3.87 -31.87 1.56
CA ASP A 164 -3.69 -32.94 0.58
C ASP A 164 -5.00 -33.30 -0.14
N LEU A 165 -6.15 -33.13 0.52
CA LEU A 165 -7.48 -33.30 -0.06
C LEU A 165 -7.99 -32.10 -0.85
N MET A 166 -7.22 -31.01 -0.92
CA MET A 166 -7.56 -29.78 -1.65
C MET A 166 -8.93 -29.20 -1.25
N LYS A 167 -9.30 -29.27 0.03
CA LYS A 167 -10.57 -28.70 0.50
C LYS A 167 -10.50 -27.16 0.58
N PRO A 168 -11.49 -26.42 0.07
CA PRO A 168 -11.49 -24.95 0.12
C PRO A 168 -11.63 -24.40 1.54
N ASP A 169 -12.32 -25.13 2.43
CA ASP A 169 -12.57 -24.74 3.83
C ASP A 169 -11.29 -24.74 4.70
N VAL A 170 -10.17 -25.19 4.15
CA VAL A 170 -8.86 -25.24 4.82
C VAL A 170 -8.40 -23.85 5.28
N PHE A 171 -8.70 -22.81 4.52
CA PHE A 171 -8.30 -21.45 4.91
C PHE A 171 -9.05 -20.96 6.15
N ASP A 172 -10.35 -21.22 6.24
CA ASP A 172 -11.15 -20.88 7.41
C ASP A 172 -10.70 -21.70 8.63
N PHE A 173 -10.23 -22.93 8.41
CA PHE A 173 -9.64 -23.79 9.44
C PHE A 173 -8.29 -23.26 9.94
N ILE A 174 -7.42 -22.77 9.05
CA ILE A 174 -6.16 -22.12 9.42
C ILE A 174 -6.44 -20.89 10.30
N GLU A 175 -7.36 -20.03 9.88
CA GLU A 175 -7.70 -18.79 10.59
C GLU A 175 -8.30 -19.06 11.98
N LYS A 176 -9.05 -20.16 12.13
CA LYS A 176 -9.68 -20.53 13.41
C LYS A 176 -8.70 -21.13 14.44
N HIS A 177 -7.64 -21.79 13.97
CA HIS A 177 -6.74 -22.58 14.82
C HIS A 177 -5.28 -22.07 14.82
N ASP A 178 -5.01 -20.91 14.20
CA ASP A 178 -3.70 -20.24 14.17
C ASP A 178 -2.53 -21.14 13.69
N LEU A 179 -2.77 -21.95 12.66
CA LEU A 179 -1.85 -23.02 12.20
C LEU A 179 -0.68 -22.56 11.33
N HIS A 180 -0.02 -21.50 11.73
CA HIS A 180 0.96 -20.79 10.91
C HIS A 180 2.24 -21.58 10.60
N ASN A 181 2.64 -22.50 11.49
CA ASN A 181 3.81 -23.36 11.26
C ASN A 181 3.53 -24.43 10.19
N ALA A 182 2.33 -25.00 10.19
CA ALA A 182 1.94 -26.07 9.28
C ALA A 182 1.77 -25.56 7.82
N ILE A 183 1.48 -24.27 7.64
CA ILE A 183 1.41 -23.61 6.32
C ILE A 183 2.73 -23.74 5.55
N ARG A 184 3.88 -23.73 6.25
CA ARG A 184 5.22 -23.78 5.64
C ARG A 184 5.38 -24.99 4.74
N GLU A 185 4.94 -26.17 5.17
CA GLU A 185 5.19 -27.43 4.45
C GLU A 185 4.21 -27.69 3.30
N LYS A 186 3.08 -26.97 3.27
CA LYS A 186 1.99 -27.19 2.32
C LYS A 186 1.68 -25.95 1.46
N ALA A 187 2.66 -25.06 1.26
CA ALA A 187 2.47 -23.82 0.52
C ALA A 187 2.01 -24.06 -0.93
N VAL A 188 2.55 -25.10 -1.60
CA VAL A 188 2.15 -25.46 -2.97
C VAL A 188 0.68 -25.88 -3.02
N GLN A 189 0.25 -26.74 -2.10
CA GLN A 189 -1.13 -27.21 -2.02
C GLN A 189 -2.09 -26.05 -1.78
N LEU A 190 -1.76 -25.13 -0.87
CA LEU A 190 -2.57 -23.93 -0.62
C LEU A 190 -2.69 -23.03 -1.85
N MET A 191 -1.58 -22.82 -2.58
CA MET A 191 -1.61 -22.06 -3.84
C MET A 191 -2.49 -22.70 -4.90
N MET A 192 -2.55 -24.04 -4.94
CA MET A 192 -3.42 -24.77 -5.85
C MET A 192 -4.91 -24.68 -5.48
N ILE A 193 -5.24 -24.61 -4.19
CA ILE A 193 -6.63 -24.48 -3.73
C ILE A 193 -7.16 -23.07 -4.05
N ASP A 194 -6.48 -22.03 -3.55
CA ASP A 194 -6.83 -20.65 -3.82
C ASP A 194 -5.61 -19.74 -3.68
N CYS A 195 -5.04 -19.36 -4.83
CA CYS A 195 -3.90 -18.45 -4.86
C CYS A 195 -4.22 -17.05 -4.32
N LYS A 196 -5.46 -16.57 -4.38
CA LYS A 196 -5.82 -15.23 -3.90
C LYS A 196 -5.87 -15.14 -2.39
N ARG A 197 -6.25 -16.23 -1.72
CA ARG A 197 -6.22 -16.33 -0.24
C ARG A 197 -4.86 -16.78 0.28
N ALA A 198 -4.21 -17.71 -0.41
CA ALA A 198 -2.90 -18.23 -0.02
C ALA A 198 -1.80 -17.17 -0.06
N VAL A 199 -1.78 -16.33 -1.10
CA VAL A 199 -0.74 -15.31 -1.28
C VAL A 199 -0.67 -14.30 -0.12
N PRO A 200 -1.78 -13.67 0.31
CA PRO A 200 -1.80 -12.81 1.51
C PRO A 200 -1.35 -13.54 2.77
N LEU A 201 -1.81 -14.78 2.98
CA LEU A 201 -1.43 -15.56 4.16
C LEU A 201 0.07 -15.84 4.20
N LEU A 202 0.66 -16.21 3.07
CA LEU A 202 2.10 -16.48 2.96
C LEU A 202 2.95 -15.19 3.05
N THR A 203 2.41 -14.03 2.66
CA THR A 203 3.13 -12.74 2.71
C THR A 203 3.01 -12.03 4.06
N GLN A 204 1.92 -12.25 4.81
CA GLN A 204 1.77 -11.74 6.17
C GLN A 204 2.68 -12.49 7.16
N GLN A 205 2.87 -13.80 6.96
CA GLN A 205 3.60 -14.68 7.88
C GLN A 205 5.14 -14.70 7.68
N ARG A 206 5.77 -13.54 7.58
CA ARG A 206 7.19 -13.39 7.16
C ARG A 206 8.22 -13.91 8.15
N ASP A 207 7.91 -13.82 9.44
CA ASP A 207 8.83 -14.24 10.51
C ASP A 207 8.98 -15.76 10.58
N LEU A 208 7.96 -16.48 10.08
CA LEU A 208 7.95 -17.92 10.01
C LEU A 208 8.39 -18.38 8.62
N ILE A 209 7.79 -17.87 7.55
CA ILE A 209 7.97 -18.41 6.20
C ILE A 209 8.94 -17.54 5.40
N THR A 210 10.13 -18.08 5.09
CA THR A 210 11.11 -17.37 4.27
C THR A 210 10.70 -17.43 2.78
N PRO A 211 10.81 -16.33 2.02
CA PRO A 211 10.46 -16.33 0.59
C PRO A 211 11.22 -17.36 -0.23
N SER A 212 12.47 -17.67 0.13
CA SER A 212 13.31 -18.67 -0.54
C SER A 212 12.76 -20.10 -0.38
N GLU A 213 12.18 -20.45 0.77
CA GLU A 213 11.56 -21.77 0.98
C GLU A 213 10.31 -21.94 0.11
N VAL A 214 9.44 -20.93 0.05
CA VAL A 214 8.22 -20.98 -0.78
C VAL A 214 8.59 -21.11 -2.26
N VAL A 215 9.58 -20.33 -2.71
CA VAL A 215 10.09 -20.41 -4.09
C VAL A 215 10.68 -21.80 -4.36
N SER A 216 11.48 -22.34 -3.44
CA SER A 216 12.08 -23.68 -3.60
C SER A 216 11.02 -24.77 -3.68
N GLN A 217 9.97 -24.69 -2.87
CA GLN A 217 8.85 -25.64 -2.91
C GLN A 217 8.04 -25.53 -4.21
N LEU A 218 7.76 -24.32 -4.68
CA LEU A 218 7.06 -24.10 -5.95
C LEU A 218 7.89 -24.56 -7.15
N LEU A 219 9.21 -24.39 -7.12
CA LEU A 219 10.12 -24.90 -8.16
C LEU A 219 10.24 -26.43 -8.10
N ALA A 220 10.29 -27.03 -6.90
CA ALA A 220 10.34 -28.48 -6.73
C ALA A 220 9.06 -29.18 -7.19
N ALA A 221 7.91 -28.49 -7.15
CA ALA A 221 6.64 -28.99 -7.66
C ALA A 221 6.58 -29.12 -9.21
N GLY A 222 7.56 -28.53 -9.92
CA GLY A 222 7.74 -28.69 -11.36
C GLY A 222 6.55 -28.20 -12.21
N ASP A 223 6.38 -28.81 -13.39
CA ASP A 223 5.35 -28.50 -14.41
C ASP A 223 3.95 -29.02 -14.07
N MET A 224 3.74 -29.72 -12.95
CA MET A 224 2.43 -30.30 -12.61
C MET A 224 1.36 -29.24 -12.29
N CYS A 225 1.80 -28.03 -11.98
CA CYS A 225 0.95 -26.89 -11.72
C CYS A 225 1.58 -25.70 -12.45
N ASN A 226 0.81 -24.63 -12.71
CA ASN A 226 1.35 -23.38 -13.25
C ASN A 226 2.27 -22.70 -12.20
N SER A 227 3.33 -23.38 -11.79
CA SER A 227 4.26 -23.04 -10.72
C SER A 227 4.91 -21.69 -11.00
N ARG A 228 5.28 -21.44 -12.26
CA ARG A 228 5.76 -20.12 -12.72
C ARG A 228 4.73 -19.01 -12.53
N TYR A 229 3.44 -19.28 -12.79
CA TYR A 229 2.37 -18.29 -12.58
C TYR A 229 2.11 -18.03 -11.08
N TYR A 230 2.08 -19.08 -10.26
CA TYR A 230 1.93 -18.92 -8.81
C TYR A 230 3.14 -18.21 -8.18
N LEU A 231 4.33 -18.48 -8.69
CA LEU A 231 5.55 -17.79 -8.30
C LEU A 231 5.47 -16.31 -8.66
N HIS A 232 4.98 -15.96 -9.86
CA HIS A 232 4.74 -14.57 -10.24
C HIS A 232 3.77 -13.86 -9.28
N LEU A 233 2.62 -14.47 -8.98
CA LEU A 233 1.63 -13.90 -8.05
C LEU A 233 2.20 -13.70 -6.64
N TYR A 234 2.93 -14.69 -6.14
CA TYR A 234 3.60 -14.61 -4.84
C TYR A 234 4.64 -13.49 -4.81
N LEU A 235 5.56 -13.46 -5.77
CA LEU A 235 6.62 -12.44 -5.82
C LEU A 235 6.07 -11.02 -6.04
N HIS A 236 5.00 -10.88 -6.83
CA HIS A 236 4.32 -9.61 -7.02
C HIS A 236 3.76 -9.07 -5.70
N SER A 237 2.97 -9.87 -4.99
CA SER A 237 2.43 -9.48 -3.68
C SER A 237 3.52 -9.26 -2.62
N LEU A 238 4.60 -10.04 -2.66
CA LEU A 238 5.74 -9.88 -1.77
C LEU A 238 6.41 -8.52 -2.00
N PHE A 239 6.51 -8.12 -3.26
CA PHE A 239 7.06 -6.83 -3.68
C PHE A 239 6.16 -5.67 -3.24
N GLU A 240 4.84 -5.78 -3.40
CA GLU A 240 3.88 -4.77 -2.89
C GLU A 240 3.95 -4.64 -1.36
N ALA A 241 4.10 -5.76 -0.64
CA ALA A 241 4.22 -5.76 0.81
C ALA A 241 5.58 -5.22 1.30
N ASN A 242 6.68 -5.57 0.63
CA ASN A 242 8.00 -4.99 0.89
C ASN A 242 8.98 -5.18 -0.28
N PRO A 243 9.44 -4.09 -0.90
CA PRO A 243 10.40 -4.10 -2.00
C PRO A 243 11.77 -4.74 -1.69
N HIS A 244 12.11 -4.96 -0.42
CA HIS A 244 13.41 -5.53 0.00
C HIS A 244 13.35 -7.00 0.42
N ALA A 245 12.17 -7.61 0.54
CA ALA A 245 12.09 -9.00 0.99
C ALA A 245 12.49 -10.02 -0.09
N GLY A 246 12.42 -9.63 -1.36
CA GLY A 246 12.71 -10.48 -2.52
C GLY A 246 14.04 -10.16 -3.22
N ARG A 247 15.02 -9.53 -2.55
CA ARG A 247 16.26 -9.05 -3.20
C ARG A 247 16.93 -10.08 -4.11
N ASP A 248 17.10 -11.30 -3.62
CA ASP A 248 17.76 -12.38 -4.36
C ASP A 248 16.85 -12.99 -5.45
N LEU A 249 15.56 -12.70 -5.38
CA LEU A 249 14.51 -13.22 -6.27
C LEU A 249 14.15 -12.21 -7.37
N HIS A 250 14.67 -10.98 -7.33
CA HIS A 250 14.35 -9.95 -8.33
C HIS A 250 14.82 -10.32 -9.74
N ASP A 251 15.96 -10.99 -9.90
CA ASP A 251 16.42 -11.53 -11.19
C ASP A 251 15.35 -12.46 -11.81
N MET A 252 14.81 -13.37 -11.00
CA MET A 252 13.78 -14.31 -11.42
C MET A 252 12.43 -13.61 -11.63
N GLN A 253 12.13 -12.59 -10.83
CA GLN A 253 10.93 -11.80 -10.96
C GLN A 253 10.87 -11.02 -12.29
N VAL A 254 12.01 -10.53 -12.80
CA VAL A 254 12.09 -9.94 -14.15
C VAL A 254 11.71 -10.95 -15.23
N GLU A 255 12.21 -12.19 -15.15
CA GLU A 255 11.83 -13.26 -16.10
C GLU A 255 10.32 -13.52 -16.05
N LEU A 256 9.73 -13.55 -14.86
CA LEU A 256 8.32 -13.85 -14.65
C LEU A 256 7.40 -12.70 -15.09
N TYR A 257 7.74 -11.44 -14.79
CA TYR A 257 6.98 -10.29 -15.29
C TYR A 257 6.99 -10.24 -16.81
N ALA A 258 8.14 -10.47 -17.43
CA ALA A 258 8.22 -10.49 -18.87
C ALA A 258 7.39 -11.65 -19.50
N ASP A 259 7.01 -12.69 -18.75
CA ASP A 259 6.20 -13.82 -19.23
C ASP A 259 4.69 -13.58 -19.03
N PHE A 260 4.31 -13.14 -17.84
CA PHE A 260 2.90 -13.10 -17.43
C PHE A 260 2.30 -11.69 -17.38
N ASP A 261 3.09 -10.67 -17.05
CA ASP A 261 2.60 -9.29 -16.96
C ASP A 261 3.67 -8.24 -17.35
N PRO A 262 3.87 -8.01 -18.66
CA PRO A 262 4.85 -7.03 -19.15
C PRO A 262 4.57 -5.60 -18.67
N LYS A 263 3.31 -5.24 -18.39
CA LYS A 263 2.94 -3.87 -18.01
C LYS A 263 3.51 -3.47 -16.65
N MET A 264 3.65 -4.44 -15.75
CA MET A 264 4.18 -4.22 -14.40
C MET A 264 5.71 -4.26 -14.35
N LEU A 265 6.36 -4.61 -15.46
CA LEU A 265 7.82 -4.68 -15.53
C LEU A 265 8.46 -3.28 -15.43
N LEU A 266 7.99 -2.27 -16.15
CA LEU A 266 8.53 -0.90 -16.06
C LEU A 266 8.43 -0.30 -14.63
N PRO A 267 7.25 -0.32 -13.97
CA PRO A 267 7.15 0.09 -12.57
C PRO A 267 8.12 -0.66 -11.66
N PHE A 268 8.27 -1.96 -11.85
CA PHE A 268 9.20 -2.79 -11.07
C PHE A 268 10.67 -2.43 -11.31
N LEU A 269 11.09 -2.20 -12.56
CA LEU A 269 12.46 -1.81 -12.90
C LEU A 269 12.82 -0.40 -12.36
N ARG A 270 11.84 0.50 -12.26
CA ARG A 270 12.02 1.85 -11.68
C ARG A 270 12.17 1.83 -10.16
N SER A 271 11.47 0.92 -9.49
CA SER A 271 11.42 0.83 -8.03
C SER A 271 12.50 -0.08 -7.44
N SER A 272 12.88 -1.14 -8.16
CA SER A 272 13.90 -2.09 -7.70
C SER A 272 15.33 -1.70 -8.14
N GLN A 273 16.32 -2.03 -7.30
CA GLN A 273 17.74 -1.79 -7.56
C GLN A 273 18.60 -3.06 -7.47
N HIS A 274 17.98 -4.22 -7.23
CA HIS A 274 18.70 -5.45 -6.86
C HIS A 274 18.69 -6.52 -7.96
N TYR A 275 18.42 -6.14 -9.21
CA TYR A 275 18.47 -7.05 -10.36
C TYR A 275 19.73 -6.81 -11.21
N THR A 276 20.18 -7.84 -11.90
CA THR A 276 21.29 -7.79 -12.85
C THR A 276 20.84 -7.18 -14.17
N LEU A 277 21.43 -6.04 -14.55
CA LEU A 277 21.03 -5.28 -15.74
C LEU A 277 21.27 -6.08 -17.03
N GLU A 278 22.37 -6.84 -17.13
CA GLU A 278 22.68 -7.62 -18.33
C GLU A 278 21.66 -8.73 -18.58
N LYS A 279 21.31 -9.51 -17.54
CA LYS A 279 20.31 -10.58 -17.67
C LYS A 279 18.93 -10.03 -17.98
N ALA A 280 18.54 -8.94 -17.31
CA ALA A 280 17.28 -8.27 -17.57
C ALA A 280 17.19 -7.79 -19.03
N TYR A 281 18.28 -7.24 -19.56
CA TYR A 281 18.37 -6.83 -20.96
C TYR A 281 18.21 -8.02 -21.92
N GLU A 282 18.95 -9.12 -21.70
CA GLU A 282 18.82 -10.33 -22.53
C GLU A 282 17.40 -10.89 -22.57
N ILE A 283 16.70 -10.90 -21.43
CA ILE A 283 15.31 -11.35 -21.34
C ILE A 283 14.39 -10.40 -22.15
N CYS A 284 14.57 -9.09 -22.00
CA CYS A 284 13.76 -8.11 -22.72
C CYS A 284 14.00 -8.17 -24.23
N VAL A 285 15.24 -8.45 -24.67
CA VAL A 285 15.59 -8.66 -26.09
C VAL A 285 14.93 -9.91 -26.64
N LYS A 286 14.94 -11.03 -25.89
CA LYS A 286 14.30 -12.28 -26.32
C LYS A 286 12.79 -12.17 -26.51
N ARG A 287 12.14 -11.24 -25.80
CA ARG A 287 10.67 -11.06 -25.82
C ARG A 287 10.22 -9.78 -26.52
N ASP A 288 11.13 -9.07 -27.19
CA ASP A 288 10.89 -7.82 -27.91
C ASP A 288 10.18 -6.74 -27.06
N LEU A 289 10.53 -6.64 -25.77
CA LEU A 289 10.04 -5.62 -24.85
C LEU A 289 10.83 -4.30 -25.02
N LEU A 290 10.38 -3.45 -25.93
CA LEU A 290 11.16 -2.31 -26.43
C LEU A 290 11.33 -1.17 -25.41
N LEU A 291 10.27 -0.79 -24.70
CA LEU A 291 10.32 0.31 -23.73
C LEU A 291 11.22 -0.05 -22.53
N GLU A 292 11.13 -1.29 -22.09
CA GLU A 292 11.92 -1.87 -21.02
C GLU A 292 13.40 -1.99 -21.43
N GLN A 293 13.68 -2.40 -22.67
CA GLN A 293 15.04 -2.42 -23.23
C GLN A 293 15.68 -1.02 -23.15
N VAL A 294 14.95 0.01 -23.58
CA VAL A 294 15.44 1.40 -23.58
C VAL A 294 15.72 1.86 -22.15
N PHE A 295 14.82 1.57 -21.21
CA PHE A 295 15.00 1.91 -19.81
C PHE A 295 16.24 1.24 -19.20
N ILE A 296 16.44 -0.07 -19.45
CA ILE A 296 17.60 -0.81 -18.95
C ILE A 296 18.90 -0.29 -19.58
N LEU A 297 18.93 -0.07 -20.90
CA LEU A 297 20.10 0.48 -21.60
C LEU A 297 20.47 1.88 -21.10
N GLY A 298 19.48 2.72 -20.80
CA GLY A 298 19.70 4.01 -20.15
C GLY A 298 20.38 3.87 -18.79
N ARG A 299 19.96 2.91 -17.95
CA ARG A 299 20.60 2.63 -16.65
C ARG A 299 21.99 2.00 -16.78
N MET A 300 22.25 1.25 -17.85
CA MET A 300 23.58 0.68 -18.14
C MET A 300 24.57 1.73 -18.66
N GLY A 301 24.12 2.93 -19.01
CA GLY A 301 24.95 3.95 -19.67
C GLY A 301 25.16 3.70 -21.16
N ASN A 302 24.49 2.70 -21.74
CA ASN A 302 24.56 2.38 -23.17
C ASN A 302 23.53 3.22 -23.96
N SER A 303 23.56 4.53 -23.77
CA SER A 303 22.59 5.49 -24.30
C SER A 303 22.50 5.50 -25.83
N LYS A 304 23.62 5.33 -26.55
CA LYS A 304 23.65 5.24 -28.03
C LYS A 304 22.89 4.03 -28.57
N GLN A 305 23.02 2.88 -27.88
CA GLN A 305 22.27 1.68 -28.24
C GLN A 305 20.79 1.83 -27.89
N ALA A 306 20.47 2.45 -26.75
CA ALA A 306 19.09 2.76 -26.38
C ALA A 306 18.41 3.61 -27.45
N LEU A 307 19.09 4.68 -27.88
CA LEU A 307 18.61 5.58 -28.93
C LEU A 307 18.39 4.86 -30.26
N ALA A 308 19.32 3.98 -30.65
CA ALA A 308 19.17 3.16 -31.84
C ALA A 308 17.95 2.21 -31.75
N VAL A 309 17.63 1.67 -30.57
CA VAL A 309 16.44 0.86 -30.35
C VAL A 309 15.16 1.71 -30.50
N ILE A 310 15.12 2.92 -29.94
CA ILE A 310 13.97 3.81 -30.09
C ILE A 310 13.74 4.18 -31.56
N ILE A 311 14.78 4.63 -32.26
CA ILE A 311 14.67 5.10 -33.65
C ILE A 311 14.37 3.96 -34.63
N ASN A 312 15.00 2.79 -34.44
CA ASN A 312 14.91 1.71 -35.41
C ASN A 312 13.75 0.74 -35.16
N LYS A 313 13.38 0.50 -33.89
CA LYS A 313 12.33 -0.46 -33.54
C LYS A 313 11.02 0.20 -33.12
N LEU A 314 11.05 1.23 -32.26
CA LEU A 314 9.83 1.91 -31.82
C LEU A 314 9.30 2.88 -32.88
N GLY A 315 10.19 3.60 -33.56
CA GLY A 315 9.82 4.64 -34.51
C GLY A 315 9.15 5.85 -33.87
N ASP A 316 9.16 5.95 -32.53
CA ASP A 316 8.63 7.08 -31.78
C ASP A 316 9.75 8.10 -31.50
N ILE A 317 9.62 9.26 -32.12
CA ILE A 317 10.63 10.33 -32.04
C ILE A 317 10.41 11.18 -30.81
N ALA A 318 9.17 11.32 -30.33
CA ALA A 318 8.88 12.10 -29.14
C ALA A 318 9.54 11.45 -27.92
N GLU A 319 9.45 10.13 -27.81
CA GLU A 319 10.13 9.37 -26.76
C GLU A 319 11.66 9.41 -26.92
N ALA A 320 12.18 9.39 -28.16
CA ALA A 320 13.62 9.56 -28.41
C ALA A 320 14.14 10.92 -27.94
N ILE A 321 13.39 11.99 -28.21
CA ILE A 321 13.71 13.36 -27.79
C ILE A 321 13.64 13.48 -26.26
N GLU A 322 12.60 12.93 -25.63
CA GLU A 322 12.48 12.93 -24.17
C GLU A 322 13.65 12.17 -23.53
N PHE A 323 14.00 11.00 -24.06
CA PHE A 323 15.14 10.22 -23.58
C PHE A 323 16.45 11.00 -23.68
N VAL A 324 16.76 11.59 -24.84
CA VAL A 324 18.01 12.37 -25.03
C VAL A 324 18.01 13.62 -24.14
N SER A 325 16.87 14.30 -24.01
CA SER A 325 16.73 15.46 -23.12
C SER A 325 16.95 15.11 -21.65
N MET A 326 16.56 13.90 -21.21
CA MET A 326 16.80 13.43 -19.85
C MET A 326 18.26 13.05 -19.57
N GLN A 327 19.02 12.65 -20.60
CA GLN A 327 20.41 12.23 -20.44
C GLN A 327 21.42 13.40 -20.39
N HIS A 328 21.03 14.60 -20.84
CA HIS A 328 21.88 15.80 -20.85
C HIS A 328 23.25 15.60 -21.53
N ASP A 329 23.30 14.82 -22.62
CA ASP A 329 24.52 14.51 -23.37
C ASP A 329 24.40 15.04 -24.81
N ASP A 330 25.28 15.98 -25.16
CA ASP A 330 25.30 16.63 -26.48
C ASP A 330 25.69 15.64 -27.61
N ASP A 331 26.52 14.63 -27.31
CA ASP A 331 26.92 13.61 -28.28
C ASP A 331 25.73 12.71 -28.69
N LEU A 332 24.75 12.54 -27.80
CA LEU A 332 23.52 11.80 -28.10
C LEU A 332 22.59 12.59 -29.03
N TRP A 333 22.59 13.92 -28.94
CA TRP A 333 21.83 14.76 -29.86
C TRP A 333 22.39 14.68 -31.28
N GLU A 334 23.71 14.69 -31.44
CA GLU A 334 24.33 14.49 -32.75
C GLU A 334 24.02 13.10 -33.33
N GLU A 335 24.04 12.07 -32.49
CA GLU A 335 23.67 10.71 -32.89
C GLU A 335 22.18 10.60 -33.28
N LEU A 336 21.28 11.27 -32.54
CA LEU A 336 19.85 11.35 -32.87
C LEU A 336 19.65 11.99 -34.25
N ILE A 337 20.34 13.11 -34.49
CA ILE A 337 20.25 13.84 -35.76
C ILE A 337 20.77 12.96 -36.89
N ASN A 338 21.96 12.37 -36.78
CA ASN A 338 22.53 11.48 -37.79
C ASN A 338 21.59 10.31 -38.13
N GLN A 339 21.01 9.66 -37.13
CA GLN A 339 20.07 8.56 -37.38
C GLN A 339 18.74 9.02 -37.98
N CYS A 340 18.24 10.20 -37.59
CA CYS A 340 17.04 10.79 -38.18
C CYS A 340 17.25 11.24 -39.63
N LEU A 341 18.45 11.70 -40.02
CA LEU A 341 18.76 12.09 -41.39
C LEU A 341 18.62 10.93 -42.39
N HIS A 342 18.79 9.69 -41.93
CA HIS A 342 18.56 8.49 -42.74
C HIS A 342 17.07 8.17 -42.95
N LYS A 343 16.14 8.81 -42.23
CA LYS A 343 14.69 8.60 -42.32
C LYS A 343 13.92 9.93 -42.46
N PRO A 344 13.50 10.33 -43.68
CA PRO A 344 12.93 11.66 -43.96
C PRO A 344 11.61 11.96 -43.22
N GLU A 345 10.82 10.92 -42.89
CA GLU A 345 9.60 11.08 -42.10
C GLU A 345 9.89 11.57 -40.68
N MET A 346 11.05 11.18 -40.12
CA MET A 346 11.43 11.48 -38.75
C MET A 346 12.00 12.88 -38.58
N VAL A 347 12.73 13.37 -39.58
CA VAL A 347 13.32 14.73 -39.58
C VAL A 347 12.28 15.80 -39.33
N GLY A 348 11.10 15.68 -39.93
CA GLY A 348 10.09 16.72 -39.74
C GLY A 348 9.37 16.65 -38.40
N VAL A 349 9.29 15.50 -37.73
CA VAL A 349 8.79 15.42 -36.33
C VAL A 349 9.85 15.94 -35.37
N LEU A 350 11.14 15.65 -35.62
CA LEU A 350 12.25 16.22 -34.88
C LEU A 350 12.16 17.75 -34.89
N LEU A 351 12.00 18.35 -36.08
CA LEU A 351 11.83 19.80 -36.24
C LEU A 351 10.59 20.37 -35.51
N GLU A 352 9.53 19.60 -35.29
CA GLU A 352 8.36 20.06 -34.54
C GLU A 352 8.56 20.05 -33.01
N HIS A 353 9.40 19.15 -32.50
CA HIS A 353 9.62 18.91 -31.07
C HIS A 353 10.94 19.48 -30.54
N THR A 354 11.73 20.16 -31.38
CA THR A 354 13.01 20.79 -30.99
C THR A 354 12.88 22.13 -30.28
N VAL A 355 11.66 22.62 -30.06
CA VAL A 355 11.40 23.91 -29.40
C VAL A 355 11.95 23.90 -27.97
N GLY A 356 13.03 24.66 -27.74
CA GLY A 356 13.59 24.94 -26.41
C GLY A 356 14.93 24.27 -26.09
N HIS A 357 15.30 23.16 -26.76
CA HIS A 357 16.51 22.40 -26.43
C HIS A 357 17.60 22.43 -27.52
N LEU A 358 17.22 22.61 -28.79
CA LEU A 358 18.15 22.63 -29.92
C LEU A 358 17.90 23.84 -30.81
N ASP A 359 18.96 24.42 -31.38
CA ASP A 359 18.84 25.47 -32.38
C ASP A 359 18.27 24.89 -33.69
N PRO A 360 17.09 25.33 -34.15
CA PRO A 360 16.52 24.87 -35.42
C PRO A 360 17.46 25.12 -36.62
N LEU A 361 18.33 26.15 -36.55
CA LEU A 361 19.29 26.44 -37.60
C LEU A 361 20.36 25.35 -37.74
N TYR A 362 20.78 24.74 -36.62
CA TYR A 362 21.76 23.65 -36.64
C TYR A 362 21.22 22.44 -37.39
N ILE A 363 19.95 22.08 -37.14
CA ILE A 363 19.29 20.94 -37.80
C ILE A 363 19.10 21.21 -39.29
N VAL A 364 18.62 22.41 -39.65
CA VAL A 364 18.43 22.79 -41.06
C VAL A 364 19.74 22.75 -41.85
N ASN A 365 20.86 23.16 -41.24
CA ASN A 365 22.18 23.13 -41.89
C ASN A 365 22.73 21.71 -42.10
N MET A 366 22.26 20.73 -41.32
CA MET A 366 22.68 19.32 -41.44
C MET A 366 21.85 18.52 -42.45
N VAL A 367 20.69 19.00 -42.90
CA VAL A 367 19.85 18.27 -43.85
C VAL A 367 20.51 18.25 -45.24
N PRO A 368 20.75 17.06 -45.84
CA PRO A 368 21.33 16.97 -47.17
C PRO A 368 20.38 17.54 -48.25
N ASN A 369 20.97 18.26 -49.20
CA ASN A 369 20.24 18.87 -50.31
C ASN A 369 19.56 17.80 -51.16
N GLY A 370 18.24 17.90 -51.33
CA GLY A 370 17.42 16.97 -52.14
C GLY A 370 16.61 15.95 -51.33
N LEU A 371 16.63 15.99 -50.00
CA LEU A 371 15.77 15.16 -49.16
C LEU A 371 14.32 15.68 -49.19
N GLU A 372 13.37 14.87 -49.65
CA GLU A 372 11.94 15.20 -49.62
C GLU A 372 11.39 15.01 -48.20
N ILE A 373 11.30 16.10 -47.43
CA ILE A 373 10.68 16.10 -46.11
C ILE A 373 9.17 16.37 -46.25
N PRO A 374 8.29 15.44 -45.84
CA PRO A 374 6.85 15.67 -45.88
C PRO A 374 6.44 16.86 -45.00
N ARG A 375 5.58 17.73 -45.53
CA ARG A 375 4.99 18.88 -44.83
C ARG A 375 5.99 19.87 -44.22
N LEU A 376 7.20 19.98 -44.79
CA LEU A 376 8.24 20.90 -44.29
C LEU A 376 7.75 22.36 -44.19
N ARG A 377 6.94 22.83 -45.14
CA ARG A 377 6.40 24.20 -45.13
C ARG A 377 5.56 24.47 -43.87
N ASP A 378 4.60 23.60 -43.56
CA ASP A 378 3.73 23.76 -42.38
C ASP A 378 4.55 23.71 -41.09
N ARG A 379 5.54 22.81 -41.05
CA ARG A 379 6.46 22.61 -39.91
C ARG A 379 7.34 23.84 -39.68
N LEU A 380 7.92 24.41 -40.72
CA LEU A 380 8.71 25.64 -40.64
C LEU A 380 7.87 26.85 -40.20
N VAL A 381 6.64 26.96 -40.71
CA VAL A 381 5.72 28.02 -40.27
C VAL A 381 5.47 27.90 -38.77
N LYS A 382 5.18 26.69 -38.28
CA LYS A 382 4.98 26.42 -36.85
C LYS A 382 6.21 26.79 -36.01
N ILE A 383 7.42 26.37 -36.42
CA ILE A 383 8.66 26.70 -35.70
C ILE A 383 8.88 28.21 -35.63
N ILE A 384 8.66 28.94 -36.74
CA ILE A 384 8.82 30.39 -36.77
C ILE A 384 7.77 31.08 -35.90
N THR A 385 6.52 30.61 -35.90
CA THR A 385 5.49 31.16 -35.00
C THR A 385 5.81 30.88 -33.55
N ASP A 386 6.24 29.67 -33.22
CA ASP A 386 6.58 29.26 -31.85
C ASP A 386 7.77 30.07 -31.34
N TYR A 387 8.83 30.23 -32.13
CA TYR A 387 9.98 31.06 -31.77
C TYR A 387 9.62 32.55 -31.61
N ARG A 388 8.71 33.08 -32.42
CA ARG A 388 8.16 34.44 -32.24
C ARG A 388 7.38 34.56 -30.94
N THR A 389 6.55 33.58 -30.61
CA THR A 389 5.81 33.59 -29.33
C THR A 389 6.75 33.48 -28.14
N GLU A 390 7.78 32.62 -28.20
CA GLU A 390 8.80 32.50 -27.16
C GLU A 390 9.57 33.81 -26.97
N THR A 391 9.99 34.44 -28.06
CA THR A 391 10.69 35.74 -28.01
C THR A 391 9.79 36.81 -27.42
N SER A 392 8.52 36.86 -27.82
CA SER A 392 7.52 37.79 -27.27
C SER A 392 7.26 37.55 -25.78
N LEU A 393 7.18 36.28 -25.35
CA LEU A 393 7.02 35.91 -23.95
C LEU A 393 8.25 36.29 -23.14
N ARG A 394 9.47 35.99 -23.63
CA ARG A 394 10.72 36.40 -22.98
C ARG A 394 10.80 37.92 -22.85
N HIS A 395 10.37 38.68 -23.86
CA HIS A 395 10.31 40.13 -23.80
C HIS A 395 9.30 40.62 -22.74
N GLY A 396 8.07 40.12 -22.78
CA GLY A 396 7.03 40.47 -21.81
C GLY A 396 7.40 40.11 -20.37
N CYS A 397 7.96 38.92 -20.14
CA CYS A 397 8.48 38.52 -18.83
C CYS A 397 9.63 39.42 -18.37
N ASN A 398 10.52 39.84 -19.27
CA ASN A 398 11.61 40.76 -18.94
C ASN A 398 11.07 42.15 -18.54
N ASP A 399 10.06 42.65 -19.25
CA ASP A 399 9.45 43.93 -18.93
C ASP A 399 8.69 43.91 -17.61
N ILE A 400 7.96 42.82 -17.32
CA ILE A 400 7.33 42.60 -16.01
C ILE A 400 8.40 42.50 -14.92
N LEU A 401 9.47 41.72 -15.12
CA LEU A 401 10.54 41.61 -14.14
C LEU A 401 11.21 42.97 -13.87
N LYS A 402 11.42 43.80 -14.90
CA LYS A 402 11.93 45.16 -14.72
C LYS A 402 10.97 46.02 -13.91
N ALA A 403 9.68 45.99 -14.24
CA ALA A 403 8.65 46.74 -13.53
C ALA A 403 8.55 46.29 -12.06
N ASP A 404 8.56 44.99 -11.80
CA ASP A 404 8.53 44.41 -10.45
C ASP A 404 9.78 44.76 -9.65
N CYS A 405 10.97 44.74 -10.27
CA CYS A 405 12.20 45.20 -9.62
C CYS A 405 12.07 46.65 -9.15
N VAL A 406 11.53 47.52 -10.00
CA VAL A 406 11.31 48.94 -9.67
C VAL A 406 10.24 49.07 -8.58
N ASN A 407 9.12 48.36 -8.68
CA ASN A 407 8.04 48.40 -7.70
C ASN A 407 8.49 47.90 -6.32
N LEU A 408 9.24 46.78 -6.27
CA LEU A 408 9.83 46.29 -5.03
C LEU A 408 10.83 47.29 -4.45
N LEU A 409 11.66 47.91 -5.28
CA LEU A 409 12.59 48.94 -4.83
C LEU A 409 11.85 50.14 -4.22
N VAL A 410 10.77 50.59 -4.85
CA VAL A 410 9.92 51.67 -4.33
C VAL A 410 9.22 51.26 -3.03
N LYS A 411 8.68 50.04 -2.95
CA LYS A 411 8.04 49.53 -1.74
C LYS A 411 9.05 49.40 -0.59
N TYR A 412 10.23 48.83 -0.85
CA TYR A 412 11.32 48.76 0.11
C TYR A 412 11.75 50.15 0.57
N TYR A 413 11.88 51.11 -0.35
CA TYR A 413 12.19 52.49 -0.01
C TYR A 413 11.11 53.14 0.86
N LYS A 414 9.83 52.89 0.57
CA LYS A 414 8.72 53.34 1.41
C LYS A 414 8.81 52.69 2.80
N GLU A 415 8.89 51.37 2.91
CA GLU A 415 9.01 50.64 4.18
C GLU A 415 10.23 51.06 5.00
N ALA A 416 11.40 51.21 4.38
CA ALA A 416 12.62 51.69 5.03
C ALA A 416 12.50 53.13 5.56
N ARG A 417 11.57 53.94 5.02
CA ARG A 417 11.24 55.28 5.53
C ARG A 417 10.24 55.26 6.68
N HIS A 418 9.50 54.17 6.87
CA HIS A 418 8.59 54.04 8.00
C HIS A 418 9.36 53.75 9.29
N ALA A 419 8.82 54.27 10.38
CA ALA A 419 9.32 54.02 11.71
C ALA A 419 8.61 52.80 12.30
N ILE A 420 9.34 51.93 12.99
CA ILE A 420 8.78 50.84 13.77
C ILE A 420 8.52 51.38 15.18
N TYR A 421 7.26 51.32 15.59
CA TYR A 421 6.81 51.70 16.92
C TYR A 421 6.83 50.45 17.82
N LEU A 422 7.59 50.51 18.91
CA LEU A 422 7.71 49.46 19.91
C LEU A 422 7.06 49.94 21.22
N THR A 423 5.91 49.35 21.56
CA THR A 423 5.25 49.47 22.86
C THR A 423 5.50 48.24 23.72
N ASP A 424 5.50 48.43 25.03
CA ASP A 424 5.56 47.34 26.00
C ASP A 424 4.25 46.53 25.98
N GLU A 425 4.34 45.21 26.10
CA GLU A 425 3.23 44.25 25.88
C GLU A 425 2.02 44.45 26.83
N GLU A 426 2.19 45.25 27.89
CA GLU A 426 1.12 45.54 28.87
C GLU A 426 0.06 46.54 28.35
N ASP A 427 0.38 47.40 27.37
CA ASP A 427 -0.58 48.36 26.80
C ASP A 427 -1.26 47.87 25.52
N GLU A 428 -0.69 46.90 24.79
CA GLU A 428 -1.38 46.23 23.67
C GLU A 428 -2.61 45.43 24.13
N ALA A 429 -2.58 44.90 25.35
CA ALA A 429 -3.72 44.22 25.96
C ALA A 429 -4.85 45.18 26.39
N ARG A 430 -4.57 46.49 26.55
CA ARG A 430 -5.56 47.52 26.85
C ARG A 430 -6.14 48.15 25.58
N ALA A 431 -5.34 48.40 24.55
CA ALA A 431 -5.83 48.90 23.26
C ALA A 431 -6.78 47.90 22.57
N LYS A 432 -6.52 46.59 22.67
CA LYS A 432 -7.42 45.54 22.16
C LYS A 432 -8.75 45.38 22.93
N ARG A 433 -8.93 46.04 24.08
CA ARG A 433 -10.20 46.03 24.83
C ARG A 433 -11.14 47.17 24.43
N ASP A 434 -10.63 48.28 23.90
CA ASP A 434 -11.45 49.42 23.48
C ASP A 434 -11.87 49.37 21.99
N ASP A 435 -11.12 48.67 21.12
CA ASP A 435 -11.46 48.52 19.69
C ASP A 435 -12.33 47.29 19.35
N ASN A 436 -12.73 46.48 20.34
CA ASN A 436 -13.51 45.26 20.12
C ASN A 436 -15.02 45.51 19.92
N MET A 437 -15.40 46.73 19.52
CA MET A 437 -16.76 47.12 19.13
C MET A 437 -16.78 47.80 17.74
N ALA A 438 -15.95 47.34 16.81
CA ALA A 438 -16.19 47.56 15.38
C ALA A 438 -15.55 46.46 14.51
N SER A 439 -16.40 45.66 13.89
CA SER A 439 -16.14 44.82 12.69
C SER A 439 -15.03 43.77 12.74
N LYS A 440 -15.47 42.52 12.87
CA LYS A 440 -14.75 41.31 12.41
C LYS A 440 -14.68 41.30 10.88
N SER A 441 -13.48 41.23 10.32
CA SER A 441 -13.24 40.52 9.07
C SER A 441 -11.87 39.85 9.10
N ASN A 442 -11.92 38.59 8.72
CA ASN A 442 -10.90 37.57 8.69
C ASN A 442 -9.84 37.92 7.63
N GLU A 443 -8.54 37.89 7.94
CA GLU A 443 -7.49 37.37 7.03
C GLU A 443 -6.06 37.36 7.65
N HIS A 444 -5.45 36.18 7.52
CA HIS A 444 -4.02 35.90 7.32
C HIS A 444 -2.96 36.63 8.16
N SER A 445 -2.44 35.90 9.15
CA SER A 445 -1.12 36.10 9.75
C SER A 445 0.00 36.08 8.69
N PRO A 446 0.84 37.14 8.57
CA PRO A 446 2.07 37.04 7.83
C PRO A 446 3.11 36.33 8.69
N ASN A 447 3.59 35.21 8.19
CA ASN A 447 4.68 34.42 8.77
C ASN A 447 5.97 35.24 8.67
N MET A 448 6.38 35.96 9.73
CA MET A 448 7.71 36.57 9.79
C MET A 448 8.75 35.47 10.02
N ARG A 449 9.42 35.08 8.94
CA ARG A 449 10.75 34.46 9.03
C ARG A 449 11.68 35.47 9.69
N THR A 450 12.11 35.18 10.91
CA THR A 450 13.28 35.80 11.54
C THR A 450 14.52 35.49 10.70
N THR A 451 14.82 36.33 9.72
CA THR A 451 16.15 36.40 9.14
C THR A 451 17.06 37.07 10.17
N GLU A 452 17.91 36.29 10.83
CA GLU A 452 19.00 36.81 11.64
C GLU A 452 19.98 37.57 10.74
N VAL A 453 19.72 38.86 10.53
CA VAL A 453 20.69 39.78 9.97
C VAL A 453 21.68 40.08 11.10
N LYS A 454 22.80 39.32 11.13
CA LYS A 454 24.01 39.70 11.87
C LYS A 454 24.51 41.04 11.34
N SER A 455 23.97 42.13 11.85
CA SER A 455 24.48 43.48 11.64
C SER A 455 25.05 43.98 12.96
N LYS A 456 26.35 44.27 12.95
CA LYS A 456 27.02 45.07 13.98
C LYS A 456 26.37 46.46 13.99
N THR A 457 25.26 46.62 14.69
CA THR A 457 24.62 47.93 14.84
C THR A 457 25.21 48.62 16.06
N ARG A 458 25.99 49.67 15.79
CA ARG A 458 26.42 50.71 16.73
C ARG A 458 25.23 51.59 17.17
N GLY A 459 24.02 51.02 17.27
CA GLY A 459 22.82 51.69 17.74
C GLY A 459 22.83 51.66 19.26
N GLY A 460 23.40 52.69 19.89
CA GLY A 460 23.38 52.80 21.34
C GLY A 460 21.94 52.76 21.83
N GLY A 461 21.65 51.98 22.88
CA GLY A 461 20.33 51.87 23.50
C GLY A 461 19.86 53.15 24.19
N ARG A 462 19.96 54.29 23.51
CA ARG A 462 19.68 55.65 23.97
C ARG A 462 18.90 56.40 22.90
N CYS A 463 17.99 57.27 23.32
CA CYS A 463 17.24 58.16 22.45
C CYS A 463 18.17 59.15 21.74
N CYS A 464 18.03 59.32 20.43
CA CYS A 464 18.87 60.23 19.63
C CYS A 464 18.58 61.73 19.84
N ILE A 465 17.56 62.09 20.64
CA ILE A 465 17.21 63.50 20.97
C ILE A 465 17.67 63.86 22.39
N CYS A 466 17.30 63.06 23.39
CA CYS A 466 17.64 63.34 24.80
C CYS A 466 18.88 62.60 25.29
N PHE A 467 19.43 61.65 24.51
CA PHE A 467 20.60 60.81 24.87
C PHE A 467 20.41 59.92 26.11
N ASP A 468 19.20 59.84 26.66
CA ASP A 468 18.85 58.97 27.78
C ASP A 468 18.71 57.51 27.34
N PRO A 469 19.04 56.53 28.20
CA PRO A 469 18.89 55.10 27.89
C PRO A 469 17.42 54.69 27.79
N PHE A 470 17.10 53.84 26.82
CA PHE A 470 15.77 53.21 26.69
C PHE A 470 15.45 52.25 27.84
N SER A 471 16.46 51.82 28.62
CA SER A 471 16.32 50.88 29.74
C SER A 471 15.67 51.48 30.99
N ILE A 472 15.26 52.75 30.94
CA ILE A 472 14.72 53.47 32.09
C ILE A 472 13.27 53.85 31.74
N GLN A 473 12.32 53.07 32.27
CA GLN A 473 10.85 53.25 32.25
C GLN A 473 10.12 52.75 31.01
N ASN A 474 8.85 52.33 31.18
CA ASN A 474 7.90 51.85 30.16
C ASN A 474 7.57 52.95 29.14
N VAL A 475 8.56 53.37 28.35
CA VAL A 475 8.41 54.42 27.35
C VAL A 475 8.32 53.77 25.98
N SER A 476 7.32 54.15 25.19
CA SER A 476 7.21 53.70 23.81
C SER A 476 8.36 54.26 22.97
N ILE A 477 8.95 53.42 22.14
CA ILE A 477 10.15 53.72 21.35
C ILE A 477 9.79 53.70 19.87
N VAL A 478 10.31 54.67 19.12
CA VAL A 478 10.22 54.70 17.66
C VAL A 478 11.61 54.46 17.09
N ALA A 479 11.80 53.33 16.42
CA ALA A 479 13.05 52.96 15.77
C ALA A 479 12.91 53.01 14.25
N PHE A 480 13.90 53.57 13.57
CA PHE A 480 13.95 53.63 12.11
C PHE A 480 15.01 52.66 11.56
N PHE A 481 14.84 52.21 10.31
CA PHE A 481 15.80 51.32 9.63
C PHE A 481 17.22 51.89 9.52
N CYS A 482 17.39 53.20 9.59
CA CYS A 482 18.69 53.87 9.69
C CYS A 482 19.39 53.68 11.06
N CYS A 483 18.87 52.81 11.94
CA CYS A 483 19.35 52.52 13.29
C CYS A 483 19.27 53.70 14.26
N HIS A 484 18.48 54.72 13.95
CA HIS A 484 18.15 55.80 14.88
C HIS A 484 16.87 55.45 15.63
N ALA A 485 16.90 55.64 16.95
CA ALA A 485 15.76 55.37 17.82
C ALA A 485 15.47 56.58 18.71
N TYR A 486 14.19 56.83 18.97
CA TYR A 486 13.69 57.99 19.68
C TYR A 486 12.64 57.55 20.70
N HIS A 487 12.53 58.24 21.84
CA HIS A 487 11.30 58.17 22.63
C HIS A 487 10.16 58.80 21.81
N THR A 488 8.97 58.21 21.88
CA THR A 488 7.78 58.72 21.19
C THR A 488 7.49 60.18 21.53
N THR A 489 7.58 60.53 22.81
CA THR A 489 7.43 61.90 23.32
C THR A 489 8.47 62.87 22.75
N CYS A 490 9.75 62.47 22.73
CA CYS A 490 10.82 63.30 22.18
C CYS A 490 10.64 63.54 20.67
N LEU A 491 10.12 62.53 19.94
CA LEU A 491 9.87 62.63 18.51
C LEU A 491 8.64 63.49 18.21
N SER A 492 7.55 63.37 18.98
CA SER A 492 6.33 64.18 18.81
C SER A 492 6.49 65.65 19.17
N ASP A 493 7.26 65.96 20.23
CA ASP A 493 7.50 67.36 20.63
C ASP A 493 8.36 68.10 19.61
N SER A 494 9.29 67.38 18.97
CA SER A 494 10.15 67.93 17.92
C SER A 494 9.37 68.23 16.64
N THR A 495 8.47 67.34 16.20
CA THR A 495 7.63 67.55 15.01
C THR A 495 6.65 68.72 15.19
N ASN A 496 6.07 68.89 16.38
CA ASN A 496 5.21 70.03 16.70
C ASN A 496 5.94 71.38 16.70
N SER A 497 7.23 71.40 17.08
CA SER A 497 8.04 72.62 17.05
C SER A 497 8.36 73.10 15.62
N VAL A 498 8.47 72.19 14.66
CA VAL A 498 8.81 72.49 13.25
C VAL A 498 7.61 73.08 12.50
N SER A 499 6.38 72.64 12.81
CA SER A 499 5.16 73.21 12.20
C SER A 499 4.86 74.65 12.61
N SER A 500 5.45 75.15 13.71
CA SER A 500 5.21 76.49 14.24
C SER A 500 6.10 77.60 13.66
N LYS A 501 7.02 77.27 12.73
CA LYS A 501 7.92 78.23 12.06
C LYS A 501 7.80 78.19 10.53
N LYS A 502 6.62 78.52 10.00
CA LYS A 502 6.48 78.97 8.60
C LYS A 502 5.64 80.24 8.56
N GLY A 503 6.32 81.39 8.55
CA GLY A 503 5.73 82.70 8.33
C GLY A 503 6.70 83.63 7.60
N LYS A 504 6.25 84.11 6.44
CA LYS A 504 6.75 85.20 5.56
C LYS A 504 7.87 84.89 4.56
N SER A 505 7.47 84.88 3.28
CA SER A 505 8.28 85.05 2.06
C SER A 505 8.89 86.46 1.96
N PRO A 506 9.91 86.66 1.10
CA PRO A 506 9.66 87.46 -0.11
C PRO A 506 10.32 86.91 -1.39
N ALA A 507 9.90 87.47 -2.53
CA ALA A 507 10.11 87.03 -3.90
C ALA A 507 11.34 87.63 -4.61
N SER A 508 11.89 86.89 -5.59
CA SER A 508 12.54 87.32 -6.87
C SER A 508 13.24 86.10 -7.47
N GLY A 509 13.28 85.74 -8.76
CA GLY A 509 12.77 86.24 -10.03
C GLY A 509 13.67 85.63 -11.15
N SER A 510 13.07 85.10 -12.24
CA SER A 510 13.61 84.96 -13.62
C SER A 510 14.95 84.19 -13.86
N ALA A 511 15.22 83.38 -14.91
CA ALA A 511 14.50 82.79 -16.05
C ALA A 511 15.49 81.85 -16.82
N LEU A 512 14.93 80.91 -17.61
CA LEU A 512 15.46 80.25 -18.85
C LEU A 512 16.65 79.27 -18.73
N SER A 513 16.86 78.21 -19.53
CA SER A 513 16.10 77.23 -20.34
C SER A 513 17.12 76.56 -21.30
N TYR A 514 17.18 75.22 -21.43
CA TYR A 514 17.44 74.52 -22.72
C TYR A 514 17.22 73.00 -22.58
N TYR A 515 16.89 72.36 -23.72
CA TYR A 515 15.95 71.25 -23.91
C TYR A 515 16.54 69.83 -23.93
N GLU A 516 15.74 68.82 -23.53
CA GLU A 516 15.86 67.41 -23.97
C GLU A 516 14.48 66.75 -24.09
N TYR A 517 14.28 66.01 -25.20
CA TYR A 517 13.07 65.27 -25.63
C TYR A 517 12.65 64.24 -24.55
N GLY A 518 11.38 63.92 -24.27
CA GLY A 518 10.18 63.83 -25.09
C GLY A 518 9.58 62.42 -24.88
N ASN A 519 8.93 62.18 -23.74
CA ASN A 519 8.19 60.95 -23.47
C ASN A 519 6.72 61.30 -23.18
N GLY A 520 5.82 60.61 -23.86
CA GLY A 520 4.39 60.88 -23.90
C GLY A 520 3.69 60.69 -22.57
N ASP A 521 2.71 61.56 -22.36
CA ASP A 521 1.82 61.64 -21.21
C ASP A 521 1.09 60.32 -20.95
N VAL A 522 1.26 59.81 -19.74
CA VAL A 522 0.18 59.12 -19.04
C VAL A 522 -0.06 59.98 -17.80
N ASP A 523 -1.14 60.74 -17.84
CA ASP A 523 -1.72 61.45 -16.71
C ASP A 523 -2.07 60.43 -15.63
N ASP A 524 -1.18 60.24 -14.65
CA ASP A 524 -1.55 59.67 -13.36
C ASP A 524 -1.96 60.85 -12.47
N GLU A 525 -3.25 61.15 -12.51
CA GLU A 525 -3.94 61.83 -11.42
C GLU A 525 -3.59 61.06 -10.13
N GLU A 526 -2.85 61.71 -9.23
CA GLU A 526 -2.68 61.22 -7.87
C GLU A 526 -4.05 61.24 -7.19
N ASP A 527 -4.76 60.10 -7.28
CA ASP A 527 -5.87 59.74 -6.40
C ASP A 527 -5.32 59.68 -4.97
N ASP A 528 -5.28 60.85 -4.33
CA ASP A 528 -5.33 61.01 -2.88
C ASP A 528 -6.71 60.52 -2.39
N ASP A 529 -6.95 59.21 -2.47
CA ASP A 529 -8.06 58.55 -1.80
C ASP A 529 -7.54 57.44 -0.88
N ASP A 530 -6.82 57.86 0.17
CA ASP A 530 -6.72 57.11 1.41
C ASP A 530 -7.45 57.91 2.50
N THR A 531 -8.76 57.69 2.54
CA THR A 531 -9.66 58.06 3.63
C THR A 531 -9.08 57.76 5.02
N ALA A 532 -8.92 58.84 5.79
CA ALA A 532 -9.19 58.91 7.23
C ALA A 532 -8.47 57.92 8.18
N SER A 533 -7.18 58.15 8.41
CA SER A 533 -6.62 58.11 9.77
C SER A 533 -5.46 59.11 9.88
N GLY A 534 -5.67 60.20 10.60
CA GLY A 534 -4.74 61.32 10.75
C GLY A 534 -3.49 61.00 11.57
N GLY A 535 -2.69 60.03 11.14
CA GLY A 535 -1.36 59.74 11.70
C GLY A 535 -0.29 60.59 11.01
N LEU A 536 0.31 61.54 11.72
CA LEU A 536 1.50 62.27 11.28
C LEU A 536 2.57 61.27 10.79
N ARG A 537 2.93 61.31 9.50
CA ARG A 537 4.02 60.48 8.92
C ARG A 537 5.36 60.83 9.61
N MET A 538 5.70 60.06 10.64
CA MET A 538 6.94 60.22 11.41
C MET A 538 8.14 59.81 10.55
N ARG A 539 9.11 60.71 10.37
CA ARG A 539 10.38 60.46 9.64
C ARG A 539 11.55 60.59 10.60
N CYS A 540 12.64 59.87 10.35
CA CYS A 540 13.85 60.01 11.15
C CYS A 540 14.41 61.43 10.98
N ILE A 541 14.47 62.22 12.05
CA ILE A 541 14.92 63.61 12.03
C ILE A 541 16.37 63.70 11.52
N LEU A 542 17.26 62.84 12.04
CA LEU A 542 18.68 62.87 11.68
C LEU A 542 18.94 62.54 10.20
N CYS A 543 18.18 61.62 9.61
CA CYS A 543 18.32 61.27 8.19
C CYS A 543 17.57 62.23 7.25
N THR A 544 16.58 62.98 7.75
CA THR A 544 15.87 63.99 6.95
C THR A 544 16.58 65.34 6.95
N THR A 545 17.30 65.72 8.02
CA THR A 545 18.15 66.92 8.05
C THR A 545 19.48 66.75 7.32
N ALA A 546 19.95 65.51 7.14
CA ALA A 546 21.18 65.22 6.40
C ALA A 546 21.00 65.20 4.87
N ALA A 547 19.75 65.17 4.38
CA ALA A 547 19.40 65.18 2.96
C ALA A 547 18.86 66.53 2.46
N GLY A 548 19.03 67.60 3.26
CA GLY A 548 18.60 68.97 2.95
C GLY A 548 19.76 69.87 2.54
#